data_AF-A0A7S3HFK5-F1
#
_entry.id   AF-A0A7S3HFK5-F1
#
_cell.length_a   1.000
_cell.length_b   1.000
_cell.length_c   1.000
_cell.angle_alpha   90.00
_cell.angle_beta   90.00
_cell.angle_gamma   90.00
#
_symmetry.space_group_name_H-M   'P 1'
#
loop_
_entity.id
_entity.type
_entity.pdbx_description
1 polymer ?
#
loop_
_entity_poly.entity_id
_entity_poly.type
_entity_poly.pdbx_seq_one_letter_code
_entity_poly.pdbx_strand_id
1 'polypeptide(L)'
;MTAHDKDPELRFVTAIFTYISYFVLIMLGHIRDICGSLTGNTRYRGAATRKGYAELFKSWESFYTRRLYHRLQDCWNRPLSSGPGVHFDVMERDTNDGNRTLFTTGKSTRCLNLGSYNYLGFADDWK
;
A
#
# COMPACT_ATOMS: atom_id res chain seq x y z
N MET A 1 26.56 8.91 -30.23
CA MET A 1 25.50 8.09 -29.61
C MET A 1 25.86 7.99 -28.14
N THR A 2 25.40 8.97 -27.38
CA THR A 2 25.79 9.20 -25.97
C THR A 2 25.29 8.05 -25.12
N ALA A 3 26.08 7.68 -24.12
CA ALA A 3 25.73 6.71 -23.09
C ALA A 3 24.36 7.07 -22.49
N HIS A 4 23.30 6.43 -23.00
CA HIS A 4 22.10 6.27 -22.21
C HIS A 4 22.46 5.19 -21.21
N ASP A 5 22.87 5.67 -20.03
CA ASP A 5 23.44 4.92 -18.92
C ASP A 5 22.75 3.58 -18.72
N LYS A 6 23.56 2.53 -18.60
CA LYS A 6 23.08 1.27 -18.04
C LYS A 6 22.51 1.57 -16.65
N ASP A 7 21.36 1.00 -16.34
CA ASP A 7 20.79 1.11 -15.00
C ASP A 7 21.86 0.77 -13.96
N PRO A 8 21.97 1.56 -12.87
CA PRO A 8 22.99 1.32 -11.87
C PRO A 8 22.82 -0.09 -11.30
N GLU A 9 23.89 -0.87 -11.33
CA GLU A 9 23.82 -2.23 -10.82
C GLU A 9 23.49 -2.23 -9.32
N LEU A 10 22.47 -3.01 -8.96
CA LEU A 10 22.03 -3.16 -7.58
C LEU A 10 23.17 -3.74 -6.76
N ARG A 11 23.57 -3.01 -5.71
CA ARG A 11 24.52 -3.52 -4.72
C ARG A 11 23.97 -4.82 -4.14
N PHE A 12 24.79 -5.87 -4.15
CA PHE A 12 24.42 -7.21 -3.68
C PHE A 12 23.80 -7.19 -2.27
N VAL A 13 24.36 -6.37 -1.38
CA VAL A 13 23.87 -6.16 -0.01
C VAL A 13 22.43 -5.64 -0.01
N THR A 14 22.12 -4.65 -0.84
CA THR A 14 20.76 -4.08 -0.97
C THR A 14 19.77 -5.13 -1.46
N ALA A 15 20.16 -5.95 -2.44
CA ALA A 15 19.31 -7.03 -2.94
C ALA A 15 19.01 -8.05 -1.83
N ILE A 16 20.03 -8.49 -1.08
CA ILE A 16 19.86 -9.42 0.05
C ILE A 16 18.88 -8.87 1.09
N PHE A 17 19.11 -7.65 1.58
CA PHE A 17 18.23 -7.07 2.60
C PHE A 17 16.80 -6.90 2.10
N THR A 18 16.62 -6.58 0.81
CA THR A 18 15.30 -6.51 0.18
C THR A 18 14.60 -7.87 0.22
N TYR A 19 15.27 -8.94 -0.21
CA TYR A 19 14.70 -10.29 -0.18
C TYR A 19 14.42 -10.79 1.25
N ILE A 20 15.31 -10.52 2.20
CA ILE A 20 15.09 -10.85 3.62
C ILE A 20 13.86 -10.10 4.14
N SER A 21 13.70 -8.82 3.80
CA SER A 21 12.56 -8.02 4.24
C SER A 21 11.24 -8.58 3.70
N TYR A 22 11.19 -8.94 2.41
CA TYR A 22 10.03 -9.61 1.84
C TYR A 22 9.75 -10.96 2.50
N PHE A 23 10.79 -11.77 2.74
CA PHE A 23 10.67 -13.06 3.40
C PHE A 23 10.08 -12.92 4.80
N VAL A 24 10.58 -11.99 5.62
CA VAL A 24 10.07 -11.73 6.97
C VAL A 24 8.59 -11.33 6.92
N LEU A 25 8.20 -10.42 6.03
CA LEU A 25 6.80 -9.99 5.88
C LEU A 25 5.87 -11.15 5.50
N ILE A 26 6.29 -11.99 4.54
CA ILE A 26 5.51 -13.13 4.07
C ILE A 26 5.41 -14.20 5.18
N MET A 27 6.52 -14.52 5.83
CA MET A 27 6.56 -15.47 6.95
C MET A 27 5.63 -15.03 8.09
N LEU A 28 5.74 -13.78 8.55
CA LEU A 28 4.86 -13.25 9.60
C LEU A 28 3.39 -13.24 9.17
N GLY A 29 3.11 -13.02 7.88
CA GLY A 29 1.77 -13.13 7.30
C GLY A 29 1.19 -14.53 7.45
N HIS A 30 1.95 -15.57 7.10
CA HIS A 30 1.53 -16.97 7.22
C HIS A 30 1.39 -17.41 8.67
N ILE A 31 2.33 -17.05 9.55
CA ILE A 31 2.24 -17.32 10.99
C ILE A 31 0.92 -16.76 11.54
N ARG A 32 0.55 -15.52 11.16
CA ARG A 32 -0.71 -14.91 11.60
C ARG A 32 -1.95 -15.58 11.00
N ASP A 33 -1.90 -16.08 9.77
CA ASP A 33 -3.00 -16.88 9.18
C ASP A 33 -3.16 -18.21 9.94
N ILE A 34 -2.06 -18.89 10.29
CA ILE A 34 -2.08 -20.13 11.07
C ILE A 34 -2.64 -19.87 12.47
N CYS A 35 -2.12 -18.87 13.20
CA CYS A 35 -2.64 -18.51 14.52
C CYS A 35 -4.13 -18.11 14.46
N GLY A 36 -4.55 -17.37 13.43
CA GLY A 36 -5.95 -16.99 13.23
C GLY A 36 -6.87 -18.17 12.91
N SER A 37 -6.34 -19.16 12.19
CA SER A 37 -7.05 -20.42 11.92
C SER A 37 -7.21 -21.26 13.18
N LEU A 38 -6.13 -21.41 13.97
CA LEU A 38 -6.11 -22.18 15.22
C LEU A 38 -7.00 -21.55 16.30
N THR A 39 -6.94 -20.23 16.48
CA THR A 39 -7.74 -19.53 17.50
C THR A 39 -9.18 -19.25 17.07
N GLY A 40 -9.50 -19.42 15.78
CA GLY A 40 -10.79 -19.03 15.20
C GLY A 40 -11.03 -17.50 15.16
N ASN A 41 -10.10 -16.70 15.69
CA ASN A 41 -10.18 -15.24 15.78
C ASN A 41 -9.54 -14.57 14.57
N THR A 42 -9.93 -14.98 13.37
CA THR A 42 -9.53 -14.31 12.13
C THR A 42 -10.65 -13.40 11.61
N ARG A 43 -10.31 -12.12 11.41
CA ARG A 43 -11.22 -11.12 10.82
C ARG A 43 -11.62 -11.40 9.36
N TYR A 44 -11.02 -12.43 8.74
CA TYR A 44 -11.23 -12.81 7.34
C TYR A 44 -12.05 -14.10 7.17
N ARG A 45 -12.71 -14.63 8.22
CA ARG A 45 -13.57 -15.84 8.10
C ARG A 45 -14.65 -15.70 7.03
N GLY A 46 -15.24 -14.51 6.91
CA GLY A 46 -16.30 -14.23 5.93
C GLY A 46 -15.81 -13.99 4.50
N ALA A 47 -14.49 -13.98 4.27
CA ALA A 47 -13.91 -13.80 2.93
C ALA A 47 -13.82 -15.12 2.14
N ALA A 48 -14.22 -16.25 2.74
CA ALA A 48 -14.28 -17.53 2.04
C ALA A 48 -15.34 -17.48 0.93
N THR A 49 -14.99 -18.05 -0.23
CA THR A 49 -15.89 -18.15 -1.37
C THR A 49 -17.17 -18.87 -0.97
N ARG A 50 -18.32 -18.25 -1.27
CA ARG A 50 -19.63 -18.86 -1.00
C ARG A 50 -19.80 -20.08 -1.90
N LYS A 51 -20.40 -21.15 -1.36
CA LYS A 51 -20.69 -22.37 -2.11
C LYS A 51 -21.47 -22.03 -3.40
N GLY A 52 -20.99 -22.50 -4.55
CA GLY A 52 -21.59 -22.26 -5.86
C GLY A 52 -21.08 -21.03 -6.62
N TYR A 53 -20.14 -20.27 -6.05
CA TYR A 53 -19.50 -19.13 -6.71
C TYR A 53 -18.06 -19.44 -7.07
N ALA A 54 -17.56 -18.83 -8.14
CA ALA A 54 -16.14 -18.88 -8.49
C ALA A 54 -15.31 -18.06 -7.50
N GLU A 55 -14.08 -18.50 -7.23
CA GLU A 55 -13.13 -17.72 -6.45
C GLU A 55 -12.75 -16.45 -7.23
N LEU A 56 -12.98 -15.27 -6.63
CA LEU A 56 -12.63 -13.99 -7.26
C LEU A 56 -11.11 -13.78 -7.35
N PHE A 57 -10.36 -14.34 -6.39
CA PHE A 57 -8.92 -14.13 -6.24
C PHE A 57 -8.22 -15.46 -6.01
N LYS A 58 -7.01 -15.58 -6.56
CA LYS A 58 -6.13 -16.71 -6.24
C LYS A 58 -5.69 -16.64 -4.77
N SER A 59 -5.27 -17.78 -4.22
CA SER A 59 -4.80 -17.89 -2.83
C SER A 59 -3.74 -16.82 -2.48
N TRP A 60 -2.77 -16.60 -3.36
CA TRP A 60 -1.72 -15.59 -3.17
C TRP A 60 -2.25 -14.15 -3.15
N GLU A 61 -3.11 -13.78 -4.08
CA GLU A 61 -3.69 -12.42 -4.17
C GLU A 61 -4.52 -12.10 -2.92
N SER A 62 -5.29 -13.09 -2.48
CA SER A 62 -6.07 -12.99 -1.25
C SER A 62 -5.16 -12.86 -0.03
N PHE A 63 -4.08 -13.66 0.05
CA PHE A 63 -3.07 -13.52 1.11
C PHE A 63 -2.42 -12.13 1.11
N TYR A 64 -1.96 -11.67 -0.06
CA TYR A 64 -1.31 -10.37 -0.23
C TYR A 64 -2.22 -9.24 0.24
N THR A 65 -3.50 -9.27 -0.15
CA THR A 65 -4.48 -8.27 0.24
C THR A 65 -4.66 -8.24 1.77
N ARG A 66 -4.85 -9.41 2.38
CA ARG A 66 -5.10 -9.56 3.83
C ARG A 66 -3.89 -9.20 4.70
N ARG A 67 -2.67 -9.51 4.25
CA ARG A 67 -1.48 -9.49 5.12
C ARG A 67 -0.50 -8.37 4.80
N LEU A 68 -0.43 -7.93 3.54
CA LEU A 68 0.48 -6.87 3.09
C LEU A 68 -0.29 -5.60 2.76
N TYR A 69 -1.23 -5.66 1.81
CA TYR A 69 -1.90 -4.47 1.27
C TYR A 69 -2.59 -3.62 2.34
N HIS A 70 -3.44 -4.22 3.18
CA HIS A 70 -4.14 -3.46 4.22
C HIS A 70 -3.18 -2.74 5.19
N ARG A 71 -1.96 -3.23 5.41
CA ARG A 71 -0.98 -2.51 6.25
C ARG A 71 -0.38 -1.30 5.54
N LEU A 72 -0.23 -1.37 4.22
CA LEU A 72 0.46 -0.38 3.39
C LEU A 72 -0.48 0.67 2.80
N GLN A 73 -1.75 0.34 2.61
CA GLN A 73 -2.70 1.17 1.84
C GLN A 73 -2.88 2.57 2.42
N ASP A 74 -2.66 2.77 3.72
CA ASP A 74 -2.76 4.11 4.29
C ASP A 74 -1.64 5.05 3.80
N CYS A 75 -0.48 4.52 3.44
CA CYS A 75 0.63 5.32 2.93
C CYS A 75 0.47 5.66 1.45
N TRP A 76 -0.07 4.74 0.64
CA TRP A 76 -0.05 4.87 -0.83
C TRP A 76 -1.33 5.47 -1.40
N ASN A 77 -2.47 5.30 -0.71
CA ASN A 77 -3.76 5.71 -1.22
C ASN A 77 -4.29 6.98 -0.52
N ARG A 78 -3.41 7.88 -0.06
CA ARG A 78 -3.85 9.08 0.67
C ARG A 78 -4.59 10.02 -0.29
N PRO A 79 -5.87 10.36 -0.02
CA PRO A 79 -6.61 11.24 -0.89
C PRO A 79 -6.04 12.66 -0.85
N LEU A 80 -5.97 13.30 -2.02
CA LEU A 80 -5.65 14.72 -2.13
C LEU A 80 -6.93 15.55 -2.14
N SER A 81 -6.88 16.72 -1.53
CA SER A 81 -7.99 17.69 -1.46
C SER A 81 -7.67 19.02 -2.14
N SER A 82 -6.51 19.12 -2.80
CA SER A 82 -6.06 20.28 -3.56
C SER A 82 -5.47 19.86 -4.91
N GLY A 83 -5.13 20.84 -5.76
CA GLY A 83 -4.30 20.62 -6.93
C GLY A 83 -2.89 20.08 -6.57
N PRO A 84 -2.25 19.29 -7.45
CA PRO A 84 -0.97 18.63 -7.19
C PRO A 84 0.24 19.55 -7.46
N GLY A 85 0.28 20.74 -6.85
CA GLY A 85 1.37 21.73 -7.01
C GLY A 85 2.59 21.44 -6.14
N VAL A 86 3.43 22.46 -5.92
CA VAL A 86 4.60 22.40 -5.00
C VAL A 86 4.18 22.01 -3.59
N HIS A 87 3.02 22.49 -3.16
CA HIS A 87 2.39 22.05 -1.93
C HIS A 87 0.98 21.56 -2.24
N PHE A 88 0.57 20.48 -1.58
CA PHE A 88 -0.77 19.93 -1.70
C PHE A 88 -1.33 19.52 -0.35
N ASP A 89 -2.65 19.48 -0.26
CA ASP A 89 -3.39 19.14 0.95
C ASP A 89 -3.79 17.67 0.93
N VAL A 90 -3.22 16.90 1.85
CA VAL A 90 -3.51 15.47 2.03
C VAL A 90 -4.62 15.32 3.05
N MET A 91 -5.70 14.61 2.69
CA MET A 91 -6.78 14.33 3.62
C MET A 91 -6.31 13.37 4.72
N GLU A 92 -6.58 13.74 5.96
CA GLU A 92 -6.39 12.86 7.10
C GLU A 92 -7.42 11.73 7.08
N ARG A 93 -6.96 10.54 7.43
CA ARG A 93 -7.80 9.36 7.54
C ARG A 93 -7.62 8.71 8.89
N ASP A 94 -8.71 8.12 9.36
CA ASP A 94 -8.73 7.32 10.57
C ASP A 94 -9.23 5.90 10.26
N THR A 95 -8.85 4.95 11.12
CA THR A 95 -9.25 3.55 11.05
C THR A 95 -9.45 3.01 12.46
N ASN A 96 -10.52 2.23 12.62
CA ASN A 96 -10.77 1.47 13.84
C ASN A 96 -10.48 -0.03 13.67
N ASP A 97 -10.04 -0.45 12.49
CA ASP A 97 -9.94 -1.85 12.12
C ASP A 97 -8.57 -2.20 11.52
N GLY A 98 -7.52 -1.46 11.91
CA GLY A 98 -6.15 -1.74 11.51
C GLY A 98 -5.95 -1.62 10.00
N ASN A 99 -6.40 -0.50 9.45
CA ASN A 99 -6.27 -0.11 8.06
C ASN A 99 -6.96 -1.11 7.11
N ARG A 100 -8.16 -1.63 7.40
CA ARG A 100 -8.95 -2.32 6.35
C ARG A 100 -9.94 -1.35 5.74
N THR A 101 -10.67 -0.63 6.58
CA THR A 101 -11.48 0.52 6.18
C THR A 101 -10.78 1.80 6.62
N LEU A 102 -10.89 2.82 5.77
CA LEU A 102 -10.28 4.13 5.98
C LEU A 102 -11.36 5.18 5.78
N PHE A 103 -11.56 6.04 6.77
CA PHE A 103 -12.54 7.12 6.73
C PHE A 103 -11.82 8.45 6.73
N THR A 104 -12.25 9.38 5.89
CA THR A 104 -11.72 10.75 5.92
C THR A 104 -12.27 11.48 7.14
N THR A 105 -11.41 12.24 7.83
CA THR A 105 -11.82 13.00 9.03
C THR A 105 -12.40 14.38 8.69
N GLY A 106 -12.34 14.78 7.42
CA GLY A 106 -12.68 16.12 6.94
C GLY A 106 -11.55 17.15 7.15
N LYS A 107 -10.47 16.77 7.85
CA LYS A 107 -9.26 17.59 7.99
C LYS A 107 -8.25 17.26 6.91
N SER A 108 -7.40 18.22 6.59
CA SER A 108 -6.28 18.04 5.67
C SER A 108 -5.01 18.66 6.25
N THR A 109 -3.88 18.06 5.87
CA THR A 109 -2.55 18.56 6.19
C THR A 109 -1.85 19.01 4.92
N ARG A 110 -1.32 20.24 4.94
CA ARG A 110 -0.48 20.80 3.88
C ARG A 110 0.87 20.10 3.86
N CYS A 111 1.22 19.46 2.74
CA CYS A 111 2.48 18.74 2.55
C CYS A 111 3.29 19.34 1.39
N LEU A 112 4.60 19.17 1.46
CA LEU A 112 5.52 19.49 0.35
C LEU A 112 5.54 18.33 -0.65
N ASN A 113 5.43 18.65 -1.94
CA ASN A 113 5.51 17.67 -3.01
C ASN A 113 6.97 17.31 -3.31
N LEU A 114 7.38 16.10 -2.93
CA LEU A 114 8.70 15.54 -3.23
C LEU A 114 8.66 14.44 -4.30
N GLY A 115 7.47 14.00 -4.71
CA GLY A 115 7.28 12.82 -5.53
C GLY A 115 6.98 13.12 -7.00
N SER A 116 6.38 14.28 -7.29
CA SER A 116 6.09 14.72 -8.64
C SER A 116 6.49 16.18 -8.80
N TYR A 117 7.55 16.41 -9.57
CA TYR A 117 7.95 17.77 -9.93
C TYR A 117 7.05 18.26 -11.07
N ASN A 118 6.40 19.41 -10.90
CA ASN A 118 5.54 20.03 -11.92
C ASN A 118 6.39 20.69 -13.04
N TYR A 119 7.03 19.88 -13.88
CA TYR A 119 7.94 20.39 -14.93
C TYR A 119 7.22 21.24 -15.99
N LEU A 120 5.95 20.93 -16.27
CA LEU A 120 5.17 21.59 -17.32
C LEU A 120 4.33 22.77 -16.81
N GLY A 121 4.33 23.06 -15.52
CA GLY A 121 3.55 24.15 -14.93
C GLY A 121 2.05 23.87 -14.76
N PHE A 122 1.49 22.87 -15.45
CA PHE A 122 0.03 22.60 -15.46
C PHE A 122 -0.61 22.33 -14.10
N ALA A 123 0.15 21.90 -13.10
CA ALA A 123 -0.42 21.65 -11.77
C ALA A 123 -0.70 22.92 -10.94
N ASP A 124 -0.06 24.05 -11.26
CA ASP A 124 -0.18 25.29 -10.47
C ASP A 124 -1.37 26.16 -10.90
N ASP A 125 -1.91 25.92 -12.10
CA ASP A 125 -3.06 26.66 -12.66
C ASP A 125 -4.43 26.02 -12.34
N TRP A 126 -4.45 24.98 -11.49
CA TRP A 126 -5.67 24.29 -11.10
C TRP A 126 -6.53 25.19 -10.17
N LYS A 127 -7.54 25.84 -10.74
CA LYS A 127 -8.53 26.67 -10.04
C LYS A 127 -9.85 25.93 -9.82
#